data_AF-K9VSZ7-F1
#
_entry.id   AF-K9VSZ7-F1
#
_cell.length_a   1.000
_cell.length_b   1.000
_cell.length_c   1.000
_cell.angle_alpha   90.00
_cell.angle_beta   90.00
_cell.angle_gamma   90.00
#
_symmetry.space_group_name_H-M   'P 1'
#
loop_
_entity.id
_entity.type
_entity.pdbx_description
1 polymer ?
#
loop_
_entity_poly.entity_id
_entity_poly.type
_entity_poly.pdbx_seq_one_letter_code
_entity_poly.pdbx_strand_id
1 'polypeptide(L)' 'MACSACGETITKAIKTVDAAANVQADPKTKLVNIQTQASEAAITDAITAAGYSVTCH' A
#
# COMPACT_ATOMS: atom_id res chain seq x y z
N MET A 1 3.14 -11.52 2.28
CA MET A 1 2.55 -11.82 3.61
C MET A 1 1.50 -10.77 3.91
N ALA A 2 0.21 -11.08 3.71
CA ALA A 2 -0.88 -10.21 4.17
C ALA A 2 -1.39 -10.76 5.50
N CYS A 3 -0.71 -10.44 6.61
CA CYS A 3 -1.38 -10.48 7.91
C CYS A 3 -2.19 -9.19 8.03
N SER A 4 -3.27 -9.18 8.80
CA SER A 4 -4.17 -8.03 8.91
C SER A 4 -3.44 -6.72 9.26
N ALA A 5 -2.38 -6.79 10.05
CA ALA A 5 -1.55 -5.64 10.42
C ALA A 5 -0.68 -5.09 9.27
N CYS A 6 -0.36 -5.90 8.25
CA CYS A 6 0.33 -5.43 7.05
C CYS A 6 -0.55 -4.45 6.26
N GLY A 7 -1.84 -4.76 6.10
CA GLY A 7 -2.76 -3.91 5.35
C GLY A 7 -2.94 -2.52 5.97
N GLU A 8 -3.03 -2.46 7.31
CA GLU A 8 -3.16 -1.19 8.03
C GLU A 8 -1.88 -0.34 7.92
N THR A 9 -0.71 -0.96 8.03
CA THR A 9 0.57 -0.25 7.95
C THR A 9 0.79 0.33 6.55
N ILE A 10 0.52 -0.47 5.51
CA ILE A 10 0.56 -0.03 4.11
C ILE A 10 -0.43 1.11 3.87
N THR A 11 -1.66 0.99 4.39
CA THR A 11 -2.69 2.04 4.26
C THR A 11 -2.23 3.35 4.88
N LYS A 12 -1.64 3.31 6.08
CA LYS A 12 -1.12 4.52 6.74
C LYS A 12 0.01 5.15 5.94
N ALA A 13 0.97 4.36 5.47
CA ALA A 13 2.09 4.85 4.67
C ALA A 13 1.59 5.56 3.40
N ILE A 14 0.67 4.93 2.66
CA ILE A 14 0.07 5.50 1.45
C ILE A 14 -0.67 6.80 1.77
N LYS A 15 -1.45 6.84 2.86
CA LYS A 15 -2.19 8.04 3.27
C LYS A 15 -1.30 9.22 3.67
N THR A 16 -0.03 8.99 3.98
CA THR A 16 0.92 10.10 4.19
C THR A 16 1.30 10.81 2.88
N VAL A 17 1.25 10.08 1.76
CA VAL A 17 1.54 10.62 0.42
C VAL A 17 0.27 11.14 -0.23
N ASP A 18 -0.82 10.38 -0.15
CA ASP A 18 -2.13 10.73 -0.69
C ASP A 18 -3.22 10.42 0.34
N ALA A 19 -3.66 11.45 1.07
CA ALA A 19 -4.70 11.31 2.08
C ALA A 19 -6.06 10.85 1.51
N ALA A 20 -6.29 11.05 0.20
CA ALA A 20 -7.49 10.62 -0.50
C ALA A 20 -7.37 9.20 -1.07
N ALA A 21 -6.22 8.54 -0.92
CA ALA A 21 -6.02 7.19 -1.44
C ALA A 21 -6.94 6.17 -0.76
N ASN A 22 -7.50 5.29 -1.58
CA ASN A 22 -8.28 4.14 -1.16
C ASN A 22 -7.41 2.89 -1.22
N VAL A 23 -7.24 2.23 -0.08
CA VAL A 23 -6.39 1.04 0.05
C VAL A 23 -7.26 -0.12 0.53
N GLN A 24 -7.29 -1.19 -0.25
CA GLN A 24 -8.08 -2.39 -0.02
C GLN A 24 -7.14 -3.58 0.04
N ALA A 25 -6.88 -4.07 1.25
CA ALA A 25 -6.11 -5.28 1.46
C ALA A 25 -7.04 -6.50 1.49
N ASP A 26 -6.85 -7.44 0.57
CA ASP A 26 -7.56 -8.71 0.56
C ASP A 26 -6.68 -9.80 1.18
N PRO A 27 -6.99 -10.28 2.40
CA PRO A 27 -6.23 -11.33 3.05
C PRO A 27 -6.38 -12.71 2.38
N LYS A 28 -7.44 -12.94 1.59
CA LYS A 28 -7.67 -14.22 0.88
C LYS A 28 -6.74 -14.35 -0.30
N THR A 29 -6.67 -13.32 -1.15
CA THR A 29 -5.78 -13.29 -2.32
C THR A 29 -4.38 -12.80 -1.99
N LYS A 30 -4.20 -12.18 -0.81
CA LYS A 30 -2.96 -11.53 -0.35
C LYS A 30 -2.56 -10.35 -1.23
N LEU A 31 -3.52 -9.76 -1.92
CA LEU A 31 -3.34 -8.58 -2.76
C LEU A 31 -3.73 -7.31 -2.01
N VAL A 32 -3.07 -6.21 -2.35
CA VAL A 32 -3.41 -4.88 -1.87
C VAL A 32 -3.72 -4.02 -3.09
N ASN A 33 -4.97 -3.63 -3.23
CA ASN A 33 -5.43 -2.72 -4.27
C ASN A 33 -5.35 -1.30 -3.75
N ILE A 34 -4.70 -0.43 -4.51
CA ILE A 34 -4.48 0.97 -4.16
C ILE A 34 -5.06 1.80 -5.28
N GLN A 35 -6.03 2.64 -4.95
CA GLN A 35 -6.53 3.69 -5.83
C GLN A 35 -6.04 5.02 -5.29
N THR A 36 -5.20 5.70 -6.06
CA THR A 36 -4.53 6.92 -5.66
C THR A 36 -4.41 7.85 -6.85
N GLN A 37 -4.29 9.15 -6.59
CA GLN A 37 -3.92 10.12 -7.63
C GLN A 37 -2.41 10.39 -7.65
N ALA A 38 -1.66 9.86 -6.67
CA ALA A 38 -0.20 9.94 -6.66
C ALA A 38 0.40 9.03 -7.75
N SER A 39 1.64 9.33 -8.12
CA SER A 39 2.40 8.47 -9.04
C SER A 39 2.72 7.13 -8.38
N GLU A 40 2.77 6.07 -9.20
CA GLU A 40 3.11 4.72 -8.76
C GLU A 40 4.45 4.66 -8.04
N ALA A 41 5.44 5.44 -8.49
CA ALA A 41 6.74 5.57 -7.83
C ALA A 41 6.62 6.10 -6.40
N ALA A 42 5.83 7.16 -6.17
CA ALA A 42 5.66 7.74 -4.83
C ALA A 42 4.97 6.76 -3.86
N ILE A 43 4.02 5.97 -4.38
CA ILE A 43 3.36 4.92 -3.61
C ILE A 43 4.33 3.78 -3.29
N THR A 44 5.11 3.33 -4.27
CA THR A 44 6.11 2.28 -4.11
C THR A 44 7.17 2.66 -3.08
N ASP A 45 7.66 3.90 -3.13
CA ASP A 45 8.61 4.43 -2.16
C ASP A 45 8.03 4.49 -0.76
N ALA A 46 6.78 4.93 -0.59
CA ALA A 46 6.11 4.97 0.71
C ALA A 46 5.96 3.57 1.32
N ILE A 47 5.60 2.58 0.49
CA ILE A 47 5.45 1.19 0.93
C ILE A 47 6.83 0.59 1.29
N THR A 48 7.86 0.90 0.51
CA THR A 48 9.25 0.48 0.77
C THR A 48 9.80 1.12 2.04
N ALA A 49 9.53 2.41 2.26
CA ALA A 49 9.89 3.12 3.49
C ALA A 49 9.20 2.55 4.73
N ALA A 50 7.98 2.01 4.57
CA ALA A 50 7.29 1.26 5.62
C ALA A 50 7.85 -0.16 5.85
N GLY A 51 8.87 -0.57 5.09
CA GLY A 51 9.54 -1.87 5.22
C GLY A 51 8.94 -2.99 4.39
N TYR A 52 8.11 -2.68 3.38
CA TYR A 52 7.45 -3.67 2.52
C TYR A 52 7.96 -3.57 1.08
N SER A 53 8.26 -4.71 0.46
CA SER A 53 8.66 -4.73 -0.95
C SER A 53 7.43 -4.83 -1.86
N VAL A 54 7.31 -3.89 -2.80
CA VAL A 54 6.31 -3.94 -3.88
C VAL A 54 7.00 -4.52 -5.11
N THR A 55 6.43 -5.57 -5.68
CA THR A 55 6.82 -6.06 -7.00
C THR A 55 5.75 -5.64 -7.98
N CYS A 56 6.02 -4.58 -8.75
CA CYS A 56 5.23 -4.24 -9.92
C CYS A 56 5.48 -5.35 -10.96
N HIS A 57 4.43 -6.07 -11.35
CA HIS A 57 4.49 -7.06 -12.43
C HIS A 57 3.92 -6.46 -13.71
#